data_AF-A0A2T6DHJ5-F1
#
_entry.id   AF-A0A2T6DHJ5-F1
#
_cell.length_a   1.000
_cell.length_b   1.000
_cell.length_c   1.000
_cell.angle_alpha   90.00
_cell.angle_beta   90.00
_cell.angle_gamma   90.00
#
_symmetry.space_group_name_H-M   'P 1'
#
loop_
_entity.id
_entity.type
_entity.pdbx_description
1 polymer ?
#
loop_
_entity_poly.entity_id
_entity_poly.type
_entity_poly.pdbx_seq_one_letter_code
_entity_poly.pdbx_strand_id
1 'polypeptide(L)'
;MLAHLSRILAGAPSFATPRRAHAQRRRSARAGFTLTELVVVIGVILTIGAISGPALRTLNGAGSVSRASEDLARTMELARTFAMANQTYVRVAISDEVAGTMVVLPIYSADGTLDADGAADMASAQKWPVVAMPLMLSNFRMDDTLNASTPATSGDQVPSSTNISGMRRAVQGLGSNPSGVMFSKFIQFNPNGEARVVKGATARYIKLGLHKSEGNGGGRSANPFVVRVSGVNGTVSVLRKEQGVGN
;
A
#
# COMPACT_ATOMS: atom_id res chain seq x y z
N MET A 1 17.40 48.99 -61.40
CA MET A 1 17.65 50.06 -62.38
C MET A 1 17.87 51.35 -61.61
N LEU A 2 19.08 51.89 -61.67
CA LEU A 2 19.56 53.23 -61.26
C LEU A 2 19.19 53.78 -59.86
N ALA A 3 20.13 54.00 -58.94
CA ALA A 3 21.25 54.97 -58.92
C ALA A 3 20.84 56.42 -58.63
N HIS A 4 21.20 56.90 -57.43
CA HIS A 4 21.57 58.28 -57.07
C HIS A 4 22.46 58.12 -55.82
N LEU A 5 23.81 58.10 -55.82
CA LEU A 5 24.82 59.11 -56.19
C LEU A 5 24.37 60.50 -55.73
N SER A 6 25.05 61.23 -54.83
CA SER A 6 26.44 61.72 -54.94
C SER A 6 26.73 62.59 -53.69
N ARG A 7 27.80 62.36 -52.91
CA ARG A 7 29.20 62.87 -53.02
C ARG A 7 29.52 64.06 -52.07
N ILE A 8 30.48 63.88 -51.15
CA ILE A 8 31.84 64.51 -51.05
C ILE A 8 31.78 65.94 -50.47
N LEU A 9 32.47 66.32 -49.38
CA LEU A 9 33.90 66.58 -49.10
C LEU A 9 33.99 66.83 -47.57
N ALA A 10 35.09 66.80 -46.82
CA ALA A 10 36.50 66.43 -46.95
C ALA A 10 37.14 66.74 -45.58
N GLY A 11 38.32 66.18 -45.31
CA GLY A 11 39.23 66.74 -44.30
C GLY A 11 39.64 65.78 -43.19
N ALA A 12 40.64 64.95 -43.46
CA ALA A 12 41.58 64.47 -42.43
C ALA A 12 42.63 65.58 -42.18
N PRO A 13 43.25 65.65 -40.98
CA PRO A 13 44.43 64.82 -40.76
C PRO A 13 44.61 64.23 -39.35
N SER A 14 45.39 63.14 -39.35
CA SER A 14 45.95 62.36 -38.26
C SER A 14 46.63 63.15 -37.13
N PHE A 15 46.42 62.70 -35.88
CA PHE A 15 47.47 62.62 -34.87
C PHE A 15 47.32 61.34 -34.04
N ALA A 16 48.45 60.71 -33.77
CA ALA A 16 48.59 59.37 -33.21
C ALA A 16 48.76 59.36 -31.67
N THR A 17 48.23 58.31 -31.03
CA THR A 17 48.68 57.65 -29.76
C THR A 17 48.65 58.43 -28.43
N PRO A 18 48.50 57.81 -27.23
CA PRO A 18 48.76 56.40 -26.89
C PRO A 18 47.65 55.63 -26.11
N ARG A 19 47.60 54.34 -26.43
CA ARG A 19 47.37 53.17 -25.56
C ARG A 19 47.42 53.44 -24.04
N ARG A 20 46.25 53.39 -23.39
CA ARG A 20 46.11 52.91 -22.01
C ARG A 20 45.20 51.70 -21.99
N ALA A 21 45.83 50.53 -22.07
CA ALA A 21 45.21 49.28 -21.64
C ALA A 21 44.99 49.37 -20.13
N HIS A 22 43.81 49.82 -19.71
CA HIS A 22 43.33 49.51 -18.37
C HIS A 22 42.88 48.05 -18.41
N ALA A 23 43.84 47.17 -18.10
CA ALA A 23 43.57 45.84 -17.62
C ALA A 23 42.70 45.99 -16.36
N GLN A 24 41.39 45.93 -16.56
CA GLN A 24 40.42 45.85 -15.48
C GLN A 24 40.64 44.48 -14.84
N ARG A 25 41.49 44.47 -13.81
CA ARG A 25 41.70 43.33 -12.92
C ARG A 25 40.31 42.87 -12.47
N ARG A 26 39.81 41.80 -13.08
CA ARG A 26 38.82 40.94 -12.44
C ARG A 26 39.52 40.41 -11.19
N ARG A 27 39.33 41.10 -10.06
CA ARG A 27 39.52 40.49 -8.75
C ARG A 27 38.47 39.40 -8.69
N SER A 28 38.85 38.20 -9.05
CA SER A 28 38.23 36.98 -8.56
C SER A 28 38.40 37.02 -7.04
N ALA A 29 37.43 37.66 -6.38
CA ALA A 29 37.23 37.50 -4.96
C ALA A 29 36.94 36.01 -4.77
N ARG A 30 37.98 35.25 -4.42
CA ARG A 30 37.82 33.93 -3.85
C ARG A 30 37.11 34.16 -2.52
N ALA A 31 35.79 34.10 -2.55
CA ALA A 31 34.96 34.02 -1.36
C ALA A 31 35.22 32.64 -0.73
N GLY A 32 36.22 32.58 0.15
CA GLY A 32 36.36 31.44 1.05
C GLY A 32 35.23 31.52 2.07
N PHE A 33 34.54 30.40 2.29
CA PHE A 33 33.53 30.27 3.33
C PHE A 33 34.11 30.73 4.67
N THR A 34 33.43 31.67 5.33
CA THR A 34 33.84 32.07 6.69
C THR A 34 33.49 30.95 7.67
N LEU A 35 34.28 30.78 8.74
CA LEU A 35 34.02 29.76 9.76
C LEU A 35 32.62 29.94 10.38
N THR A 36 32.20 31.19 10.56
CA THR A 36 30.85 31.56 11.02
C THR A 36 29.75 31.10 10.07
N GLU A 37 29.94 31.23 8.77
CA GLU A 37 28.97 30.79 7.76
C GLU A 37 28.82 29.26 7.76
N LEU A 38 29.93 28.52 7.92
CA LEU A 38 29.89 27.07 8.04
C LEU A 38 29.11 26.62 9.29
N VAL A 39 29.33 27.28 10.43
CA VAL A 39 28.61 26.96 11.69
C VAL A 39 27.11 27.26 11.57
N VAL A 40 26.74 28.38 10.94
CA VAL A 40 25.33 28.71 10.70
C VAL A 40 24.67 27.69 9.77
N VAL A 41 25.33 27.28 8.69
CA VAL A 41 24.82 26.27 7.75
C VAL A 41 24.60 24.93 8.45
N ILE A 42 25.56 24.47 9.26
CA ILE A 42 25.40 23.23 10.04
C ILE A 42 24.23 23.37 11.02
N GLY A 43 24.10 24.51 11.70
CA GLY A 43 22.97 24.78 12.61
C GLY A 43 21.61 24.70 11.90
N VAL A 44 21.50 25.29 10.71
CA VAL A 44 20.28 25.23 9.88
C VAL A 44 19.99 23.79 9.42
N ILE A 45 21.01 23.05 8.94
CA ILE A 45 20.84 21.65 8.50
C ILE A 45 20.38 20.76 9.67
N LEU A 46 20.95 20.94 10.87
CA LEU A 46 20.56 20.19 12.06
C LEU A 46 19.12 20.50 12.48
N THR A 47 18.72 21.77 12.42
CA THR A 47 17.36 22.20 12.76
C THR A 47 16.34 21.63 11.77
N ILE A 48 16.62 21.70 10.46
CA ILE A 48 15.77 21.10 9.43
C ILE A 48 15.72 19.57 9.59
N GLY A 49 16.85 18.93 9.87
CA GLY A 49 16.94 17.49 10.10
C GLY A 49 16.10 17.02 11.29
N ALA A 50 16.13 17.75 12.40
CA ALA A 50 15.35 17.45 13.60
C ALA A 50 13.83 17.50 13.35
N ILE A 51 13.37 18.45 12.54
CA ILE A 51 11.94 18.59 12.20
C ILE A 51 11.53 17.57 11.11
N SER A 52 12.45 17.15 10.25
CA SER A 52 12.16 16.26 9.12
C SER A 52 11.86 14.81 9.54
N GLY A 53 12.41 14.35 10.67
CA GLY A 53 12.25 12.96 11.14
C GLY A 53 10.79 12.50 11.28
N PRO A 54 9.93 13.22 12.03
CA PRO A 54 8.50 12.90 12.15
C PRO A 54 7.74 12.96 10.82
N ALA A 55 8.05 13.95 9.97
CA ALA A 55 7.37 14.14 8.68
C ALA A 55 7.68 13.01 7.67
N LEU A 56 8.91 12.50 7.66
CA LEU A 56 9.28 11.37 6.80
C LEU A 56 8.61 10.05 7.24
N ARG A 57 8.39 9.88 8.54
CA ARG A 57 7.69 8.70 9.09
C ARG A 57 6.21 8.68 8.72
N THR A 58 5.52 9.84 8.76
CA THR A 58 4.10 9.93 8.39
C THR A 58 3.88 9.70 6.89
N LEU A 59 4.75 10.25 6.03
CA LEU A 59 4.70 10.04 4.57
C LEU A 59 4.89 8.56 4.19
N ASN A 60 5.88 7.88 4.78
CA ASN A 60 6.10 6.45 4.55
C ASN A 60 4.94 5.57 5.08
N GLY A 61 4.28 6.00 6.15
CA GLY A 61 3.08 5.35 6.68
C GLY A 61 1.89 5.43 5.73
N ALA A 62 1.53 6.63 5.25
CA ALA A 62 0.38 6.82 4.37
C ALA A 62 0.48 6.06 3.05
N GLY A 63 1.66 6.06 2.42
CA GLY A 63 1.90 5.29 1.19
C GLY A 63 1.78 3.78 1.38
N SER A 64 2.23 3.25 2.52
CA SER A 64 2.12 1.81 2.82
C SER A 64 0.68 1.33 3.02
N VAL A 65 -0.18 2.16 3.64
CA VAL A 65 -1.60 1.83 3.87
C VAL A 65 -2.40 1.81 2.56
N SER A 66 -2.20 2.80 1.68
CA SER A 66 -2.90 2.82 0.38
C SER A 66 -2.55 1.57 -0.44
N ARG A 67 -1.26 1.26 -0.56
CA ARG A 67 -0.80 0.06 -1.28
C ARG A 67 -1.37 -1.23 -0.69
N ALA A 68 -1.30 -1.40 0.64
CA ALA A 68 -1.85 -2.58 1.31
C ALA A 68 -3.36 -2.74 1.05
N SER A 69 -4.11 -1.63 1.04
CA SER A 69 -5.55 -1.65 0.76
C SER A 69 -5.87 -1.99 -0.70
N GLU A 70 -5.07 -1.48 -1.64
CA GLU A 70 -5.20 -1.74 -3.07
C GLU A 70 -4.83 -3.19 -3.39
N ASP A 71 -3.72 -3.69 -2.85
CA ASP A 71 -3.26 -5.06 -3.06
C ASP A 71 -4.26 -6.07 -2.49
N LEU A 72 -4.79 -5.81 -1.30
CA LEU A 72 -5.83 -6.65 -0.70
C LEU A 72 -7.11 -6.66 -1.54
N ALA A 73 -7.56 -5.49 -2.01
CA ALA A 73 -8.73 -5.40 -2.89
C ALA A 73 -8.50 -6.16 -4.21
N ARG A 74 -7.29 -6.04 -4.80
CA ARG A 74 -6.90 -6.79 -6.00
C ARG A 74 -6.89 -8.30 -5.76
N THR A 75 -6.36 -8.76 -4.63
CA THR A 75 -6.37 -10.20 -4.28
C THR A 75 -7.80 -10.74 -4.11
N MET A 76 -8.70 -9.96 -3.51
CA MET A 76 -10.10 -10.35 -3.38
C MET A 76 -10.83 -10.38 -4.73
N GLU A 77 -10.60 -9.37 -5.57
CA GLU A 77 -11.20 -9.32 -6.89
C GLU A 77 -10.67 -10.43 -7.81
N LEU A 78 -9.39 -10.76 -7.69
CA LEU A 78 -8.79 -11.92 -8.34
C LEU A 78 -9.47 -13.22 -7.87
N ALA A 79 -9.64 -13.41 -6.57
CA ALA A 79 -10.29 -14.59 -6.01
C ALA A 79 -11.74 -14.74 -6.50
N ARG A 80 -12.50 -13.63 -6.52
CA ARG A 80 -13.88 -13.57 -7.03
C ARG A 80 -13.93 -13.90 -8.52
N THR A 81 -13.08 -13.26 -9.32
CA THR A 81 -13.02 -13.49 -10.77
C THR A 81 -12.63 -14.93 -11.08
N PHE A 82 -11.67 -15.49 -10.35
CA PHE A 82 -11.26 -16.88 -10.52
C PHE A 82 -12.39 -17.85 -10.19
N ALA A 83 -13.15 -17.60 -9.11
CA ALA A 83 -14.30 -18.42 -8.72
C ALA A 83 -15.35 -18.49 -9.84
N MET A 84 -15.71 -17.33 -10.40
CA MET A 84 -16.68 -17.24 -11.49
C MET A 84 -16.15 -17.85 -12.79
N ALA A 85 -14.91 -17.54 -13.16
CA ALA A 85 -14.32 -17.99 -14.42
C ALA A 85 -14.12 -19.51 -14.48
N ASN A 86 -13.80 -20.14 -13.35
CA ASN A 86 -13.55 -21.58 -13.26
C ASN A 86 -14.74 -22.36 -12.69
N GLN A 87 -15.89 -21.69 -12.48
CA GLN A 87 -17.09 -22.26 -11.86
C GLN A 87 -16.79 -23.09 -10.60
N THR A 88 -15.87 -22.59 -9.76
CA THR A 88 -15.44 -23.26 -8.53
C THR A 88 -15.54 -22.30 -7.34
N TYR A 89 -15.32 -22.83 -6.16
CA TYR A 89 -15.25 -22.05 -4.94
C TYR A 89 -13.83 -21.62 -4.65
N VAL A 90 -13.68 -20.38 -4.20
CA VAL A 90 -12.39 -19.82 -3.81
C VAL A 90 -12.49 -19.33 -2.39
N ARG A 91 -11.52 -19.68 -1.54
CA ARG A 91 -11.38 -19.17 -0.18
C ARG A 91 -10.15 -18.26 -0.13
N VAL A 92 -10.35 -17.02 0.31
CA VAL A 92 -9.28 -16.12 0.69
C VAL A 92 -8.96 -16.38 2.16
N ALA A 93 -7.87 -17.08 2.39
CA ALA A 93 -7.37 -17.41 3.72
C ALA A 93 -6.52 -16.26 4.25
N ILE A 94 -6.80 -15.80 5.46
CA ILE A 94 -6.11 -14.66 6.11
C ILE A 94 -5.48 -15.18 7.40
N SER A 95 -4.18 -14.94 7.57
CA SER A 95 -3.46 -15.30 8.79
C SER A 95 -3.60 -14.21 9.85
N ASP A 96 -3.30 -14.56 11.10
CA ASP A 96 -2.86 -13.55 12.06
C ASP A 96 -1.47 -13.01 11.68
N GLU A 97 -1.07 -11.91 12.32
CA GLU A 97 0.28 -11.37 12.15
C GLU A 97 1.31 -12.37 12.70
N VAL A 98 2.24 -12.79 11.85
CA VAL A 98 3.33 -13.70 12.20
C VAL A 98 4.65 -13.02 11.86
N ALA A 99 5.51 -12.85 12.86
CA ALA A 99 6.80 -12.17 12.70
C ALA A 99 6.68 -10.78 12.01
N GLY A 100 5.67 -9.99 12.40
CA GLY A 100 5.47 -8.67 11.83
C GLY A 100 4.77 -8.65 10.47
N THR A 101 4.29 -9.79 9.96
CA THR A 101 3.69 -9.87 8.63
C THR A 101 2.38 -10.66 8.66
N MET A 102 1.33 -10.09 8.08
CA MET A 102 0.09 -10.79 7.82
C MET A 102 0.11 -11.35 6.39
N VAL A 103 -0.39 -12.57 6.22
CA VAL A 103 -0.43 -13.26 4.93
C VAL A 103 -1.86 -13.46 4.48
N VAL A 104 -2.12 -13.14 3.21
CA VAL A 104 -3.39 -13.41 2.54
C VAL A 104 -3.14 -14.38 1.39
N LEU A 105 -3.84 -15.51 1.39
CA LEU A 105 -3.63 -16.62 0.48
C LEU A 105 -4.96 -17.04 -0.18
N PRO A 106 -5.18 -16.72 -1.46
CA PRO A 106 -6.33 -17.25 -2.19
C PRO A 106 -6.07 -18.72 -2.58
N ILE A 107 -7.01 -19.59 -2.23
CA ILE A 107 -7.03 -21.02 -2.55
C ILE A 107 -8.36 -21.38 -3.21
N TYR A 108 -8.37 -22.35 -4.11
CA TYR A 108 -9.60 -22.79 -4.78
C TYR A 108 -9.89 -24.26 -4.49
N SER A 109 -11.16 -24.66 -4.62
CA SER A 109 -11.57 -26.06 -4.51
C SER A 109 -11.28 -26.77 -5.82
N ALA A 110 -10.42 -27.79 -5.79
CA ALA A 110 -10.11 -28.60 -6.97
C ALA A 110 -11.24 -29.58 -7.34
N ASP A 111 -12.11 -29.90 -6.38
CA ASP A 111 -13.18 -30.89 -6.51
C ASP A 111 -14.59 -30.27 -6.55
N GLY A 112 -14.72 -28.96 -6.34
CA GLY A 112 -15.99 -28.23 -6.32
C GLY A 112 -16.86 -28.46 -5.07
N THR A 113 -16.36 -29.15 -4.04
CA THR A 113 -17.12 -29.50 -2.83
C THR A 113 -16.73 -28.63 -1.63
N LEU A 114 -17.65 -28.43 -0.67
CA LEU A 114 -17.44 -27.48 0.44
C LEU A 114 -18.01 -27.87 1.80
N ASP A 115 -19.25 -28.37 1.81
CA ASP A 115 -20.05 -28.36 3.02
C ASP A 115 -19.56 -29.39 4.05
N ALA A 116 -18.89 -30.44 3.58
CA ALA A 116 -18.28 -31.47 4.42
C ALA A 116 -16.81 -31.20 4.80
N ASP A 117 -16.16 -30.15 4.26
CA ASP A 117 -14.71 -29.99 4.49
C ASP A 117 -14.36 -29.83 5.97
N GLY A 118 -13.62 -30.79 6.50
CA GLY A 118 -13.02 -30.72 7.83
C GLY A 118 -11.63 -30.12 7.82
N ALA A 119 -10.96 -30.19 8.97
CA ALA A 119 -9.57 -29.74 9.10
C ALA A 119 -8.59 -30.52 8.18
N ALA A 120 -8.84 -31.81 7.96
CA ALA A 120 -8.00 -32.64 7.08
C ALA A 120 -8.11 -32.22 5.61
N ASP A 121 -9.34 -31.97 5.13
CA ASP A 121 -9.59 -31.45 3.78
C ASP A 121 -8.90 -30.10 3.59
N MET A 122 -9.11 -29.19 4.53
CA MET A 122 -8.50 -27.86 4.53
C MET A 122 -6.97 -27.92 4.56
N ALA A 123 -6.38 -28.93 5.17
CA ALA A 123 -4.94 -29.14 5.18
C ALA A 123 -4.38 -29.68 3.84
N SER A 124 -5.20 -30.23 2.95
CA SER A 124 -4.74 -30.81 1.68
C SER A 124 -4.48 -29.75 0.61
N ALA A 125 -3.24 -29.67 0.11
CA ALA A 125 -2.87 -28.76 -0.98
C ALA A 125 -3.40 -29.23 -2.35
N GLN A 126 -3.74 -30.51 -2.48
CA GLN A 126 -4.34 -31.10 -3.67
C GLN A 126 -5.82 -30.71 -3.79
N LYS A 127 -6.54 -30.69 -2.65
CA LYS A 127 -7.95 -30.28 -2.61
C LYS A 127 -8.11 -28.76 -2.61
N TRP A 128 -7.18 -28.06 -1.96
CA TRP A 128 -7.13 -26.60 -1.88
C TRP A 128 -5.82 -26.04 -2.44
N PRO A 129 -5.61 -26.06 -3.77
CA PRO A 129 -4.43 -25.47 -4.37
C PRO A 129 -4.48 -23.95 -4.32
N VAL A 130 -3.31 -23.31 -4.40
CA VAL A 130 -3.19 -21.85 -4.40
C VAL A 130 -3.60 -21.28 -5.75
N VAL A 131 -4.34 -20.16 -5.73
CA VAL A 131 -4.74 -19.42 -6.94
C VAL A 131 -3.60 -18.53 -7.42
N ALA A 132 -2.88 -17.90 -6.48
CA ALA A 132 -1.83 -16.94 -6.77
C ALA A 132 -0.79 -16.91 -5.64
N MET A 133 0.30 -16.17 -5.88
CA MET A 133 1.32 -15.91 -4.87
C MET A 133 0.70 -15.28 -3.61
N PRO A 134 1.16 -15.65 -2.41
CA PRO A 134 0.67 -15.06 -1.16
C PRO A 134 0.92 -13.56 -1.13
N LEU A 135 -0.10 -12.77 -0.76
CA LEU A 135 0.06 -11.36 -0.47
C LEU A 135 0.61 -11.21 0.95
N MET A 136 1.78 -10.59 1.06
CA MET A 136 2.45 -10.31 2.34
C MET A 136 2.26 -8.85 2.72
N LEU A 137 1.66 -8.61 3.87
CA LEU A 137 1.42 -7.26 4.40
C LEU A 137 2.25 -7.07 5.67
N SER A 138 3.40 -6.42 5.54
CA SER A 138 4.31 -6.14 6.65
C SER A 138 3.81 -5.01 7.54
N ASN A 139 3.88 -5.24 8.85
CA ASN A 139 3.37 -4.39 9.91
C ASN A 139 1.86 -4.15 9.80
N PHE A 140 1.09 -5.11 9.29
CA PHE A 140 -0.37 -5.04 9.31
C PHE A 140 -0.93 -6.17 10.15
N ARG A 141 -2.07 -5.87 10.79
CA ARG A 141 -2.86 -6.86 11.50
C ARG A 141 -4.34 -6.57 11.32
N MET A 142 -5.10 -7.65 11.38
CA MET A 142 -6.55 -7.60 11.32
C MET A 142 -7.12 -7.17 12.67
N ASP A 143 -8.18 -6.36 12.65
CA ASP A 143 -8.89 -5.93 13.85
C ASP A 143 -10.38 -5.83 13.57
N ASP A 144 -11.11 -6.81 14.09
CA ASP A 144 -12.55 -6.90 13.89
C ASP A 144 -13.32 -5.82 14.65
N THR A 145 -12.72 -5.19 15.66
CA THR A 145 -13.39 -4.12 16.41
C THR A 145 -13.54 -2.84 15.56
N LEU A 146 -12.75 -2.69 14.50
CA LEU A 146 -12.89 -1.60 13.54
C LEU A 146 -14.26 -1.64 12.83
N ASN A 147 -14.91 -2.81 12.81
CA ASN A 147 -16.22 -2.99 12.18
C ASN A 147 -17.35 -2.28 12.94
N ALA A 148 -17.17 -2.05 14.25
CA ALA A 148 -18.07 -1.24 15.06
C ALA A 148 -17.94 0.28 14.76
N SER A 149 -16.82 0.70 14.14
CA SER A 149 -16.45 2.12 14.06
C SER A 149 -16.76 2.83 12.74
N THR A 150 -17.14 2.13 11.65
CA THR A 150 -17.40 2.79 10.34
C THR A 150 -18.10 1.92 9.28
N PRO A 151 -19.11 2.46 8.58
CA PRO A 151 -20.40 2.91 9.15
C PRO A 151 -21.05 1.77 9.95
N ALA A 152 -21.97 2.11 10.87
CA ALA A 152 -22.72 1.13 11.64
C ALA A 152 -23.64 0.31 10.73
N THR A 153 -23.25 -0.91 10.42
CA THR A 153 -24.09 -1.88 9.70
C THR A 153 -24.28 -3.07 10.62
N SER A 154 -25.44 -3.11 11.26
CA SER A 154 -25.94 -4.29 11.94
C SER A 154 -26.05 -5.45 10.93
N GLY A 155 -25.53 -6.63 11.27
CA GLY A 155 -25.59 -7.83 10.43
C GLY A 155 -24.40 -8.06 9.48
N ASP A 156 -23.38 -7.21 9.50
CA ASP A 156 -22.14 -7.46 8.75
C ASP A 156 -21.33 -8.60 9.39
N GLN A 157 -20.77 -9.46 8.53
CA GLN A 157 -19.92 -10.56 8.95
C GLN A 157 -18.46 -10.14 8.97
N VAL A 158 -17.67 -10.77 9.82
CA VAL A 158 -16.25 -10.51 9.97
C VAL A 158 -15.48 -11.82 9.73
N PRO A 159 -14.35 -11.85 9.02
CA PRO A 159 -13.67 -13.11 8.68
C PRO A 159 -13.31 -14.03 9.86
N SER A 160 -13.22 -13.50 11.09
CA SER A 160 -13.02 -14.30 12.31
C SER A 160 -14.26 -15.05 12.80
N SER A 161 -15.46 -14.70 12.33
CA SER A 161 -16.72 -15.39 12.65
C SER A 161 -16.94 -16.69 11.85
N THR A 162 -15.94 -17.10 11.07
CA THR A 162 -16.04 -18.26 10.17
C THR A 162 -16.18 -19.59 10.92
N ASN A 163 -16.96 -20.51 10.35
CA ASN A 163 -17.00 -21.93 10.74
C ASN A 163 -16.17 -22.82 9.80
N ILE A 164 -15.37 -22.23 8.91
CA ILE A 164 -14.43 -22.95 8.06
C ILE A 164 -13.25 -23.37 8.93
N SER A 165 -12.88 -24.65 8.87
CA SER A 165 -11.76 -25.18 9.64
C SER A 165 -10.46 -24.46 9.27
N GLY A 166 -9.68 -24.07 10.29
CA GLY A 166 -8.38 -23.47 10.08
C GLY A 166 -7.40 -24.42 9.37
N MET A 167 -6.41 -23.84 8.70
CA MET A 167 -5.38 -24.62 8.00
C MET A 167 -3.98 -24.05 8.20
N ARG A 168 -2.98 -24.93 8.11
CA ARG A 168 -1.57 -24.53 8.07
C ARG A 168 -1.01 -24.68 6.66
N ARG A 169 -0.27 -23.68 6.19
CA ARG A 169 0.48 -23.73 4.92
C ARG A 169 1.88 -23.19 5.09
N ALA A 170 2.85 -23.84 4.45
CA ALA A 170 4.17 -23.26 4.28
C ALA A 170 4.06 -22.05 3.32
N VAL A 171 4.59 -20.91 3.74
CA VAL A 171 4.64 -19.68 2.94
C VAL A 171 6.10 -19.32 2.79
N GLN A 172 6.62 -19.39 1.57
CA GLN A 172 8.01 -19.02 1.30
C GLN A 172 8.21 -17.53 1.57
N GLY A 173 9.31 -17.17 2.24
CA GLY A 173 9.66 -15.77 2.55
C GLY A 173 9.27 -15.30 3.95
N LEU A 174 8.49 -16.08 4.71
CA LEU A 174 8.03 -15.71 6.06
C LEU A 174 8.89 -16.33 7.18
N GLY A 175 10.21 -16.14 7.12
CA GLY A 175 11.17 -16.68 8.10
C GLY A 175 11.12 -18.20 8.28
N SER A 176 11.99 -18.75 9.13
CA SER A 176 12.00 -20.17 9.47
C SER A 176 10.82 -20.49 10.40
N ASN A 177 9.60 -20.62 9.85
CA ASN A 177 8.44 -21.05 10.62
C ASN A 177 8.16 -22.54 10.33
N PRO A 178 8.77 -23.48 11.10
CA PRO A 178 8.76 -24.91 10.78
C PRO A 178 7.35 -25.52 10.76
N SER A 179 6.39 -24.89 11.43
CA SER A 179 4.99 -25.34 11.50
C SER A 179 4.07 -24.69 10.46
N GLY A 180 4.61 -23.86 9.57
CA GLY A 180 3.82 -23.08 8.60
C GLY A 180 2.96 -21.98 9.22
N VAL A 181 2.37 -21.16 8.36
CA VAL A 181 1.46 -20.07 8.73
C VAL A 181 0.08 -20.65 9.00
N MET A 182 -0.53 -20.30 10.13
CA MET A 182 -1.91 -20.64 10.45
C MET A 182 -2.86 -19.63 9.82
N PHE A 183 -3.85 -20.15 9.11
CA PHE A 183 -4.97 -19.40 8.56
C PHE A 183 -6.23 -19.82 9.29
N SER A 184 -6.82 -18.90 10.04
CA SER A 184 -8.01 -19.11 10.87
C SER A 184 -9.20 -18.25 10.42
N LYS A 185 -8.98 -17.36 9.46
CA LYS A 185 -9.98 -16.39 8.98
C LYS A 185 -10.15 -16.58 7.49
N PHE A 186 -11.40 -16.57 7.04
CA PHE A 186 -11.73 -16.90 5.66
C PHE A 186 -12.82 -16.01 5.09
N ILE A 187 -12.69 -15.70 3.80
CA ILE A 187 -13.75 -15.18 2.96
C ILE A 187 -13.89 -16.14 1.79
N GLN A 188 -15.08 -16.66 1.55
CA GLN A 188 -15.33 -17.60 0.47
C GLN A 188 -16.17 -16.94 -0.62
N PHE A 189 -15.70 -17.04 -1.86
CA PHE A 189 -16.45 -16.73 -3.07
C PHE A 189 -17.01 -18.01 -3.67
N ASN A 190 -18.25 -17.94 -4.16
CA ASN A 190 -18.87 -19.03 -4.90
C ASN A 190 -18.75 -18.84 -6.43
N PRO A 191 -19.08 -19.87 -7.23
CA PRO A 191 -19.10 -19.77 -8.69
C PRO A 191 -19.96 -18.63 -9.24
N ASN A 192 -20.93 -18.14 -8.47
CA ASN A 192 -21.83 -17.05 -8.86
C ASN A 192 -21.27 -15.67 -8.47
N GLY A 193 -20.10 -15.61 -7.81
CA GLY A 193 -19.48 -14.37 -7.35
C GLY A 193 -20.00 -13.85 -6.01
N GLU A 194 -20.91 -14.54 -5.35
CA GLU A 194 -21.36 -14.22 -3.99
C GLU A 194 -20.24 -14.49 -2.98
N ALA A 195 -20.18 -13.69 -1.92
CA ALA A 195 -19.19 -13.81 -0.86
C ALA A 195 -19.83 -14.20 0.49
N ARG A 196 -19.18 -15.11 1.22
CA ARG A 196 -19.62 -15.57 2.55
C ARG A 196 -18.44 -15.85 3.47
N VAL A 197 -18.67 -15.75 4.78
CA VAL A 197 -17.67 -16.12 5.81
C VAL A 197 -18.01 -17.46 6.44
N VAL A 198 -19.30 -17.77 6.54
CA VAL A 198 -19.84 -18.98 7.19
C VAL A 198 -20.38 -19.91 6.09
N LYS A 199 -20.12 -21.21 6.21
CA LYS A 199 -20.69 -22.23 5.32
C LYS A 199 -22.22 -22.20 5.41
N GLY A 200 -22.89 -22.22 4.25
CA GLY A 200 -24.35 -22.25 4.16
C GLY A 200 -25.09 -20.95 4.52
N ALA A 201 -24.40 -19.90 4.95
CA ALA A 201 -25.01 -18.61 5.27
C ALA A 201 -24.44 -17.48 4.41
N THR A 202 -25.31 -16.69 3.80
CA THR A 202 -24.92 -15.53 3.00
C THR A 202 -24.71 -14.32 3.91
N ALA A 203 -23.63 -13.57 3.69
CA ALA A 203 -23.41 -12.30 4.37
C ALA A 203 -24.07 -11.17 3.56
N ARG A 204 -24.58 -10.11 4.21
CA ARG A 204 -24.96 -8.90 3.47
C ARG A 204 -23.70 -8.15 3.04
N TYR A 205 -22.84 -7.86 4.00
CA TYR A 205 -21.49 -7.39 3.79
C TYR A 205 -20.53 -8.16 4.69
N ILE A 206 -19.29 -8.25 4.24
CA ILE A 206 -18.16 -8.79 4.97
C ILE A 206 -17.17 -7.65 5.15
N LYS A 207 -16.85 -7.32 6.39
CA LYS A 207 -15.89 -6.26 6.68
C LYS A 207 -14.59 -6.85 7.19
N LEU A 208 -13.50 -6.39 6.59
CA LEU A 208 -12.15 -6.74 6.94
C LEU A 208 -11.45 -5.44 7.39
N GLY A 209 -11.39 -5.23 8.70
CA GLY A 209 -10.68 -4.12 9.30
C GLY A 209 -9.19 -4.45 9.43
N LEU A 210 -8.32 -3.57 8.94
CA LEU A 210 -6.89 -3.65 9.13
C LEU A 210 -6.35 -2.36 9.73
N HIS A 211 -5.29 -2.51 10.50
CA HIS A 211 -4.49 -1.38 10.93
C HIS A 211 -3.02 -1.76 10.97
N LYS A 212 -2.16 -0.73 10.94
CA LYS A 212 -0.73 -0.92 11.05
C LYS A 212 -0.38 -1.35 12.49
N SER A 213 0.42 -2.39 12.63
CA SER A 213 0.95 -2.89 13.90
C SER A 213 2.08 -1.97 14.36
N GLU A 214 1.84 -1.20 15.41
CA GLU A 214 2.86 -0.28 15.98
C GLU A 214 3.73 -1.04 16.99
N GLY A 215 4.60 -1.92 16.50
CA GLY A 215 5.59 -2.63 17.32
C GLY A 215 5.00 -3.39 18.52
N ASN A 216 5.85 -3.71 19.49
CA ASN A 216 5.56 -4.63 20.61
C ASN A 216 4.54 -4.11 21.65
N GLY A 217 3.81 -3.03 21.34
CA GLY A 217 2.90 -2.34 22.27
C GLY A 217 1.41 -2.52 21.99
N GLY A 218 1.03 -3.28 20.96
CA GLY A 218 -0.38 -3.59 20.70
C GLY A 218 -1.27 -2.37 20.37
N GLY A 219 -0.71 -1.18 20.20
CA GLY A 219 -1.42 0.07 19.90
C GLY A 219 -2.02 0.10 18.49
N ARG A 220 -3.27 0.54 18.38
CA ARG A 220 -3.91 0.73 17.08
C ARG A 220 -3.30 1.93 16.37
N SER A 221 -2.75 1.72 15.18
CA SER A 221 -2.32 2.84 14.35
C SER A 221 -3.45 3.83 14.08
N ALA A 222 -3.11 5.11 14.04
CA ALA A 222 -4.03 6.21 13.80
C ALA A 222 -4.79 6.12 12.46
N ASN A 223 -4.32 5.32 11.50
CA ASN A 223 -4.90 5.21 10.16
C ASN A 223 -5.33 3.76 9.82
N PRO A 224 -6.41 3.25 10.44
CA PRO A 224 -7.01 1.98 10.03
C PRO A 224 -7.78 2.15 8.71
N PHE A 225 -7.88 1.06 7.95
CA PHE A 225 -8.76 0.98 6.78
C PHE A 225 -9.61 -0.27 6.84
N VAL A 226 -10.78 -0.22 6.22
CA VAL A 226 -11.73 -1.33 6.17
C VAL A 226 -11.94 -1.71 4.71
N VAL A 227 -11.69 -2.96 4.36
CA VAL A 227 -12.12 -3.52 3.08
C VAL A 227 -13.48 -4.15 3.29
N ARG A 228 -14.48 -3.71 2.53
CA ARG A 228 -15.85 -4.21 2.58
C ARG A 228 -16.15 -4.98 1.31
N VAL A 229 -16.56 -6.23 1.47
CA VAL A 229 -17.03 -7.11 0.39
C VAL A 229 -18.53 -7.26 0.51
N SER A 230 -19.26 -7.04 -0.58
CA SER A 230 -20.70 -7.34 -0.65
C SER A 230 -20.90 -8.85 -0.75
N GLY A 231 -21.75 -9.43 0.09
CA GLY A 231 -21.97 -10.88 0.02
C GLY A 231 -22.87 -11.32 -1.13
N VAL A 232 -23.72 -10.44 -1.66
CA VAL A 232 -24.64 -10.78 -2.77
C VAL A 232 -23.95 -10.82 -4.14
N ASN A 233 -22.92 -10.00 -4.36
CA ASN A 233 -22.25 -9.91 -5.67
C ASN A 233 -20.72 -9.94 -5.57
N GLY A 234 -20.18 -10.11 -4.36
CA GLY A 234 -18.75 -10.19 -4.10
C GLY A 234 -18.01 -8.87 -4.33
N THR A 235 -18.68 -7.76 -4.63
CA THR A 235 -18.01 -6.51 -4.97
C THR A 235 -17.17 -6.00 -3.79
N VAL A 236 -15.92 -5.65 -4.08
CA VAL A 236 -14.96 -5.18 -3.09
C VAL A 236 -14.90 -3.65 -3.11
N SER A 237 -14.95 -3.02 -1.93
CA SER A 237 -14.85 -1.58 -1.74
C SER A 237 -13.91 -1.27 -0.58
N VAL A 238 -13.05 -0.26 -0.74
CA VAL A 238 -12.15 0.19 0.33
C VAL A 238 -12.76 1.41 1.01
N LEU A 239 -12.95 1.32 2.32
CA LEU A 239 -13.45 2.39 3.17
C LEU A 239 -12.29 2.90 4.04
N ARG A 240 -12.01 4.20 3.99
CA ARG A 240 -11.18 4.86 5.00
C ARG A 240 -12.06 5.30 6.15
N LYS A 241 -11.50 5.34 7.37
CA LYS A 241 -12.22 5.76 8.58
C LYS A 241 -12.92 7.14 8.41
N GLU A 242 -12.36 8.03 7.60
CA GLU A 242 -12.89 9.36 7.32
C GLU A 242 -14.12 9.38 6.40
N GLN A 243 -14.37 8.31 5.64
CA GLN A 243 -15.51 8.20 4.73
C GLN A 243 -16.70 7.43 5.33
N GLY A 244 -16.64 7.11 6.62
CA GLY A 244 -17.70 6.40 7.36
C GLY A 244 -18.67 7.29 8.14
N VAL A 245 -18.49 8.61 8.13
CA VAL A 245 -19.40 9.58 8.77
C VAL A 245 -20.20 10.30 7.67
N GLY A 246 -21.21 9.62 7.15
CA GLY A 246 -22.32 10.28 6.48
C GLY A 246 -23.44 10.46 7.51
N ASN A 247 -23.87 11.70 7.70
CA ASN A 247 -25.02 12.10 8.53
C ASN A 247 -26.26 11.24 8.30
#